data_AF-A0A5E4R1X5-F1
#
_entry.id   AF-A0A5E4R1X5-F1
#
_cell.length_a   1.000
_cell.length_b   1.000
_cell.length_c   1.000
_cell.angle_alpha   90.00
_cell.angle_beta   90.00
_cell.angle_gamma   90.00
#
_symmetry.space_group_name_H-M   'P 1'
#
loop_
_entity.id
_entity.type
_entity.pdbx_description
1 polymer ?
#
loop_
_entity_poly.entity_id
_entity_poly.type
_entity_poly.pdbx_seq_one_letter_code
_entity_poly.pdbx_strand_id
1 'polypeptide(L)'
;MGTRIQEIENSLDFASEKQASLENKIKEIEYKISPITTLSTDFEGVKQKLLVMEQQARSCNIEISNLPERRGENLLSQLEKLFNAIKHPLNASDIVSVHRVPHADQKKLIP
;
A
#
# COMPACT_ATOMS: atom_id res chain seq x y z
N MET A 1 24.30 -30.28 -58.12
CA MET A 1 23.72 -30.76 -56.84
C MET A 1 24.52 -30.31 -55.62
N GLY A 2 25.86 -30.20 -55.66
CA GLY A 2 26.66 -29.79 -54.50
C GLY A 2 26.40 -28.38 -53.93
N THR A 3 26.10 -27.38 -54.76
CA THR A 3 25.87 -25.99 -54.31
C THR A 3 24.60 -25.82 -53.46
N ARG A 4 23.52 -26.49 -53.86
CA ARG A 4 22.22 -26.40 -53.16
C ARG A 4 22.24 -27.13 -51.81
N ILE A 5 23.03 -28.20 -51.71
CA ILE A 5 23.28 -28.91 -50.44
C ILE A 5 24.08 -28.00 -49.50
N GLN A 6 25.13 -27.33 -50.00
CA GLN A 6 25.92 -26.39 -49.21
C GLN A 6 25.10 -25.20 -48.67
N GLU A 7 24.18 -24.65 -49.48
CA GLU A 7 23.28 -23.59 -49.05
C GLU A 7 22.31 -24.05 -47.94
N ILE A 8 21.87 -25.31 -48.00
CA ILE A 8 21.01 -25.91 -46.97
C ILE A 8 21.80 -26.11 -45.67
N GLU A 9 23.05 -26.60 -45.75
CA GLU A 9 23.93 -26.76 -44.57
C GLU A 9 24.17 -25.41 -43.88
N ASN A 10 24.53 -24.37 -44.63
CA ASN A 10 24.76 -23.03 -44.07
C ASN A 10 23.50 -22.45 -43.40
N SER A 11 22.32 -22.69 -44.00
CA SER A 11 21.03 -22.25 -43.43
C SER A 11 20.68 -23.01 -42.15
N LEU A 12 21.01 -24.30 -42.11
CA LEU A 12 20.81 -25.16 -40.95
C LEU A 12 21.71 -24.74 -39.78
N ASP A 13 22.98 -24.47 -40.05
CA ASP A 13 23.94 -23.99 -39.05
C ASP A 13 23.50 -22.63 -38.48
N PHE A 14 23.11 -21.69 -39.35
CA PHE A 14 22.58 -20.40 -38.92
C PHE A 14 21.30 -20.55 -38.06
N ALA A 15 20.40 -21.45 -38.45
CA ALA A 15 19.20 -21.73 -37.68
C ALA A 15 19.53 -22.34 -36.31
N SER A 16 20.50 -23.26 -36.25
CA SER A 16 20.97 -23.90 -35.02
C SER A 16 21.59 -22.90 -34.04
N GLU A 17 22.48 -22.04 -34.53
CA GLU A 17 23.10 -20.97 -33.72
C GLU A 17 22.04 -19.99 -33.18
N LYS A 18 21.09 -19.62 -34.03
CA LYS A 18 19.99 -18.74 -33.63
C LYS A 18 19.08 -19.41 -32.60
N GLN A 19 18.82 -20.71 -32.73
CA GLN A 19 18.05 -21.48 -31.75
C GLN A 19 18.77 -21.50 -30.40
N ALA A 20 20.06 -21.80 -30.37
CA ALA A 20 20.86 -21.78 -29.13
C ALA A 20 20.86 -20.40 -28.47
N SER A 21 20.94 -19.33 -29.27
CA SER A 21 20.84 -17.95 -28.77
C SER A 21 19.48 -17.66 -28.13
N LEU A 22 18.38 -18.12 -28.75
CA LEU A 22 17.03 -17.94 -28.22
C LEU A 22 16.82 -18.73 -26.93
N GLU A 23 17.28 -19.98 -26.86
CA GLU A 23 17.20 -20.79 -25.65
C GLU A 23 17.93 -20.12 -24.48
N ASN A 24 19.11 -19.53 -24.72
CA ASN A 24 19.85 -18.80 -23.69
C ASN A 24 19.09 -17.55 -23.22
N LYS A 25 18.49 -16.79 -24.13
CA LYS A 25 17.66 -15.62 -23.78
C LYS A 25 16.42 -16.00 -22.98
N ILE A 26 15.78 -17.11 -23.33
CA ILE A 26 14.62 -17.64 -22.59
C ILE A 26 15.04 -17.99 -21.16
N LYS A 27 16.14 -18.73 -20.98
CA LYS A 27 16.68 -19.07 -19.66
C LYS A 27 16.98 -17.83 -18.81
N GLU A 28 17.58 -16.80 -19.40
CA GLU A 28 17.82 -15.54 -18.68
C GLU A 28 16.52 -14.84 -18.25
N ILE A 29 15.51 -14.84 -19.12
CA ILE A 29 14.21 -14.24 -18.82
C ILE A 29 13.51 -15.01 -17.70
N GLU A 30 13.49 -16.34 -17.77
CA GLU A 30 12.91 -17.20 -16.73
C GLU A 30 13.59 -16.97 -15.37
N TYR A 31 14.93 -16.88 -15.37
CA TYR A 31 15.70 -16.58 -14.17
C TYR A 31 15.36 -15.20 -13.59
N LYS A 32 15.13 -14.18 -14.43
CA LYS A 32 14.74 -12.83 -13.98
C LYS A 32 13.27 -12.72 -13.56
N ILE A 33 12.39 -13.55 -14.11
CA ILE A 33 10.95 -13.55 -13.77
C ILE A 33 10.68 -14.26 -12.45
N SER A 34 11.43 -15.33 -12.13
CA SER A 34 11.22 -16.11 -10.91
C SER A 34 11.18 -15.27 -9.62
N PRO A 35 12.04 -14.26 -9.40
CA PRO A 35 11.98 -13.40 -8.22
C PRO A 35 10.79 -12.41 -8.20
N ILE A 36 10.20 -12.08 -9.34
CA ILE A 36 9.12 -11.07 -9.44
C ILE A 36 7.86 -11.56 -8.74
N THR A 37 7.56 -12.86 -8.83
CA THR A 37 6.39 -13.46 -8.17
C THR A 37 6.55 -13.46 -6.65
N THR A 38 7.75 -13.73 -6.15
CA THR A 38 8.09 -13.61 -4.73
C THR A 38 7.99 -12.17 -4.26
N LEU A 39 8.54 -11.22 -5.01
CA LEU A 39 8.49 -9.80 -4.68
C LEU A 39 7.05 -9.27 -4.58
N SER A 40 6.15 -9.69 -5.47
CA SER A 40 4.74 -9.31 -5.40
C SER A 40 4.07 -9.82 -4.12
N THR A 41 4.44 -11.02 -3.67
CA THR A 41 3.92 -11.62 -2.44
C THR A 41 4.45 -10.88 -1.21
N ASP A 42 5.75 -10.59 -1.19
CA ASP A 42 6.39 -9.86 -0.10
C ASP A 42 5.84 -8.44 0.01
N PHE A 43 5.62 -7.77 -1.13
CA PHE A 43 5.04 -6.44 -1.19
C PHE A 43 3.63 -6.41 -0.59
N GLU A 44 2.78 -7.38 -0.94
CA GLU A 44 1.45 -7.49 -0.34
C GLU A 44 1.56 -7.75 1.18
N GLY A 45 2.49 -8.60 1.61
CA GLY A 45 2.77 -8.82 3.04
C GLY A 45 3.17 -7.54 3.78
N VAL A 46 4.01 -6.70 3.18
CA VAL A 46 4.41 -5.39 3.73
C VAL A 46 3.22 -4.45 3.81
N LYS A 47 2.41 -4.38 2.74
CA LYS A 47 1.20 -3.55 2.70
C LYS A 47 0.21 -3.94 3.81
N GLN A 48 -0.03 -5.24 4.00
CA GLN A 48 -0.91 -5.71 5.08
C GLN A 48 -0.36 -5.35 6.46
N LYS A 49 0.95 -5.48 6.70
CA LYS A 49 1.58 -5.06 7.96
C LYS A 49 1.41 -3.56 8.20
N LEU A 50 1.59 -2.73 7.16
CA LEU A 50 1.39 -1.29 7.25
C LEU A 50 -0.05 -0.94 7.65
N LEU A 51 -1.04 -1.57 7.00
CA LEU A 51 -2.45 -1.36 7.33
C LEU A 51 -2.76 -1.74 8.78
N VAL A 52 -2.23 -2.87 9.26
CA VAL A 52 -2.39 -3.29 10.66
C VAL A 52 -1.76 -2.27 11.61
N MET A 53 -0.56 -1.78 11.31
CA MET A 53 0.11 -0.77 12.14
C MET A 53 -0.66 0.55 12.18
N GLU A 54 -1.20 0.99 11.05
CA GLU A 54 -2.04 2.20 10.98
C GLU A 54 -3.35 2.05 11.76
N GLN A 55 -3.95 0.87 11.74
CA GLN A 55 -5.15 0.57 12.51
C GLN A 55 -4.83 0.52 14.02
N GLN A 56 -3.73 -0.13 14.40
CA GLN A 56 -3.27 -0.18 15.79
C GLN A 56 -2.97 1.21 16.34
N ALA A 57 -2.33 2.08 15.56
CA ALA A 57 -2.05 3.46 15.96
C ALA A 57 -3.32 4.28 16.25
N ARG A 58 -4.47 3.90 15.66
CA ARG A 58 -5.77 4.54 15.88
C ARG A 58 -6.71 3.77 16.80
N SER A 59 -6.28 2.62 17.32
CA SER A 59 -7.14 1.72 18.11
C SER A 59 -7.68 2.33 19.40
N CYS A 60 -6.97 3.31 19.96
CA CYS A 60 -7.38 4.05 21.16
C CYS A 60 -8.01 5.41 20.85
N ASN A 61 -8.11 5.79 19.57
CA ASN A 61 -8.73 7.06 19.19
C ASN A 61 -10.25 6.94 19.31
N ILE A 62 -10.88 7.93 19.92
CA ILE A 62 -12.34 8.04 20.01
C ILE A 62 -12.77 9.21 19.14
N GLU A 63 -13.69 8.95 18.20
CA GLU A 63 -14.31 9.99 17.39
C GLU A 63 -15.66 10.38 17.98
N ILE A 64 -15.83 11.67 18.25
CA ILE A 64 -17.07 12.22 18.80
C ILE A 64 -17.67 13.16 17.76
N SER A 65 -18.74 12.70 17.11
CA SER A 65 -19.48 13.48 16.14
C SER A 65 -20.58 14.33 16.81
N ASN A 66 -21.07 15.34 16.10
CA ASN A 66 -22.21 16.18 16.51
C ASN A 66 -22.01 16.97 17.82
N LEU A 67 -20.76 17.23 18.20
CA LEU A 67 -20.46 18.09 19.34
C LEU A 67 -20.44 19.56 18.87
N PRO A 68 -21.33 20.45 19.39
CA PRO A 68 -21.45 21.82 18.91
C PRO A 68 -20.15 22.63 19.05
N GLU A 69 -19.80 23.37 18.01
CA GLU A 69 -18.59 24.20 17.98
C GLU A 69 -18.81 25.55 18.67
N ARG A 70 -17.81 26.00 19.44
CA ARG A 70 -17.82 27.31 20.10
C ARG A 70 -16.46 27.99 20.00
N ARG A 71 -16.42 29.31 19.80
CA ARG A 71 -15.17 30.08 19.84
C ARG A 71 -14.57 30.05 21.24
N GLY A 72 -13.25 29.81 21.32
CA GLY A 72 -12.53 29.73 22.58
C GLY A 72 -12.90 28.52 23.45
N GLU A 73 -13.35 27.43 22.83
CA GLU A 73 -13.73 26.23 23.57
C GLU A 73 -12.53 25.51 24.20
N ASN A 74 -12.78 24.93 25.38
CA ASN A 74 -11.85 23.99 26.02
C ASN A 74 -12.39 22.57 25.81
N LEU A 75 -11.81 21.85 24.84
CA LEU A 75 -12.24 20.50 24.46
C LEU A 75 -12.11 19.50 25.61
N LEU A 76 -11.07 19.63 26.44
CA LEU A 76 -10.86 18.76 27.58
C LEU A 76 -12.02 18.88 28.59
N SER A 77 -12.44 20.10 28.89
CA SER A 77 -13.57 20.36 29.80
C SER A 77 -14.91 19.87 29.24
N GLN A 78 -15.08 19.87 27.92
CA GLN A 78 -16.27 19.32 27.28
C GLN A 78 -16.26 17.79 27.36
N LEU A 79 -15.10 17.18 27.14
CA LEU A 79 -14.91 15.74 27.22
C LEU A 79 -15.18 15.23 28.64
N GLU A 80 -14.63 15.88 29.66
CA GLU A 80 -14.90 15.55 31.08
C GLU A 80 -16.40 15.57 31.39
N LYS A 81 -17.13 16.60 30.93
CA LYS A 81 -18.59 16.69 31.11
C LYS A 81 -19.34 15.55 30.43
N LEU A 82 -18.93 15.19 29.21
CA LEU A 82 -19.54 14.11 28.44
C LEU A 82 -19.32 12.75 29.12
N PHE A 83 -18.08 12.46 29.52
CA PHE A 83 -17.67 11.22 30.17
C PHE A 83 -18.31 11.08 31.58
N ASN A 84 -18.42 12.19 32.31
CA ASN A 84 -19.18 12.23 33.57
C ASN A 84 -20.68 11.96 33.35
N ALA A 85 -21.28 12.48 32.29
CA ALA A 85 -22.70 12.26 31.99
C ALA A 85 -23.03 10.78 31.73
N ILE A 86 -22.10 10.03 31.14
CA ILE A 86 -22.23 8.57 30.91
C ILE A 86 -21.70 7.73 32.09
N LYS A 87 -21.35 8.35 33.22
CA LYS A 87 -20.83 7.69 34.44
C LYS A 87 -19.52 6.92 34.24
N HIS A 88 -18.72 7.34 33.26
CA HIS A 88 -17.38 6.82 33.01
C HIS A 88 -16.40 7.99 33.03
N PRO A 89 -16.00 8.50 34.20
CA PRO A 89 -15.08 9.63 34.28
C PRO A 89 -13.74 9.30 33.60
N LEU A 90 -13.18 10.28 32.90
CA LEU A 90 -11.91 10.17 32.17
C LEU A 90 -10.89 11.11 32.82
N ASN A 91 -9.67 10.63 33.07
CA ASN A 91 -8.61 11.50 33.58
C ASN A 91 -7.90 12.22 32.43
N ALA A 92 -7.56 13.49 32.64
CA ALA A 92 -6.80 14.26 31.65
C ALA A 92 -5.43 13.66 31.32
N SER A 93 -4.81 12.94 32.27
CA SER A 93 -3.54 12.22 32.08
C SER A 93 -3.62 11.09 31.07
N ASP A 94 -4.81 10.54 30.86
CA ASP A 94 -5.03 9.38 29.98
C ASP A 94 -5.23 9.82 28.52
N ILE A 95 -5.32 11.14 28.27
CA ILE A 95 -5.57 11.73 26.95
C ILE A 95 -4.24 12.21 26.37
N VAL A 96 -3.81 11.56 25.30
CA VAL A 96 -2.59 11.96 24.56
C VAL A 96 -2.81 13.25 23.79
N SER A 97 -3.96 13.38 23.10
CA SER A 97 -4.32 14.60 22.38
C SER A 97 -5.82 14.68 22.13
N VAL A 98 -6.34 15.90 21.97
CA VAL A 98 -7.73 16.16 21.60
C VAL A 98 -7.79 17.35 20.64
N HIS A 99 -8.52 17.21 19.56
CA HIS A 99 -8.67 18.25 18.54
C HIS A 99 -9.97 18.06 17.75
N ARG A 100 -10.42 19.13 17.10
CA ARG A 100 -11.48 19.06 16.08
C ARG A 100 -10.89 18.49 14.79
N VAL A 101 -11.63 17.59 14.14
CA VAL A 101 -11.28 17.15 12.79
C VAL A 101 -11.71 18.24 11.80
N PRO A 102 -10.81 18.76 10.94
CA PRO A 102 -11.19 19.73 9.93
C PRO A 102 -12.20 19.13 8.96
N HIS A 103 -13.35 19.78 8.80
CA HIS A 103 -14.27 19.45 7.72
C HIS A 103 -13.69 20.03 6.43
N ALA A 104 -13.15 19.18 5.57
CA ALA A 104 -12.83 19.61 4.21
C ALA A 104 -14.15 19.97 3.51
N ASP A 105 -14.38 21.25 3.24
CA ASP A 105 -15.48 21.68 2.39
C ASP A 105 -15.37 20.93 1.05
N GLN A 106 -16.31 20.02 0.78
CA GLN A 106 -16.40 19.27 -0.49
C GLN A 106 -16.66 20.16 -1.73
N LYS A 107 -16.49 21.49 -1.62
CA LYS A 107 -16.79 22.47 -2.66
C LYS A 107 -15.66 22.78 -3.64
N LYS A 108 -14.58 21.98 -3.70
CA LYS A 108 -13.56 22.10 -4.76
C LYS A 108 -13.08 20.74 -5.28
N LEU A 109 -14.01 19.97 -5.84
CA LEU A 109 -13.69 19.06 -6.94
C LEU A 109 -14.38 19.64 -8.18
N ILE A 110 -13.67 20.51 -8.89
CA ILE A 110 -14.02 20.90 -10.27
C ILE A 110 -13.39 19.79 -11.15
N PRO A 111 -14.13 19.24 -12.13
CA PRO A 111 -13.70 18.10 -12.95
C PRO A 111 -12.37 18.31 -13.69
#